data_AF-A0A8I0H6L2-F1
#
_entry.id   AF-A0A8I0H6L2-F1
#
_cell.length_a   1.000
_cell.length_b   1.000
_cell.length_c   1.000
_cell.angle_alpha   90.00
_cell.angle_beta   90.00
_cell.angle_gamma   90.00
#
_symmetry.space_group_name_H-M   'P 1'
#
loop_
_entity.id
_entity.type
_entity.pdbx_description
1 polymer ?
#
loop_
_entity_poly.entity_id
_entity_poly.type
_entity_poly.pdbx_seq_one_letter_code
_entity_poly.pdbx_strand_id
1 'polypeptide(L)'
;NLQNTYLQVLESDSFKEEFDQLLRDYVGRPSPLYLAKRLSEKYGCKIYLKREDLNHTGAHKINNTIGQILLARRMGKTRIIAETG
;
A
#
# COMPACT_ATOMS: atom_id res chain seq x y z
N ASN A 1 5.12 -21.92 9.01
CA ASN A 1 6.22 -21.17 8.36
C ASN A 1 5.59 -20.00 7.61
N LEU A 2 6.07 -18.75 7.76
CA LEU A 2 5.45 -17.53 7.20
C LEU A 2 5.24 -17.64 5.68
N GLN A 3 6.25 -18.13 4.97
CA GLN A 3 6.22 -18.29 3.51
C GLN A 3 5.06 -19.17 3.04
N ASN A 4 4.78 -20.28 3.74
CA ASN A 4 3.72 -21.21 3.34
C ASN A 4 2.33 -20.62 3.60
N THR A 5 2.16 -19.92 4.71
CA THR A 5 0.88 -19.27 5.06
C THR A 5 0.63 -18.05 4.18
N TYR A 6 1.68 -17.34 3.78
CA TYR A 6 1.59 -16.14 2.94
C TYR A 6 0.85 -16.41 1.62
N LEU A 7 1.25 -17.45 0.88
CA LEU A 7 0.63 -17.78 -0.40
C LEU A 7 -0.84 -18.17 -0.23
N GLN A 8 -1.15 -19.01 0.78
CA GLN A 8 -2.52 -19.43 1.08
C GLN A 8 -3.42 -18.24 1.45
N VAL A 9 -2.91 -17.29 2.23
CA VAL A 9 -3.67 -16.10 2.63
C VAL A 9 -3.83 -15.13 1.46
N LEU A 10 -2.81 -14.91 0.64
CA LEU A 10 -2.91 -14.04 -0.53
C LEU A 10 -3.90 -14.54 -1.57
N GLU A 11 -4.00 -15.86 -1.75
CA GLU A 11 -4.93 -16.45 -2.71
C GLU A 11 -6.39 -16.40 -2.21
N SER A 12 -6.60 -16.22 -0.91
CA SER A 12 -7.94 -16.12 -0.30
C SER A 12 -8.69 -14.88 -0.76
N ASP A 13 -9.89 -15.06 -1.30
CA ASP A 13 -10.73 -13.94 -1.72
C ASP A 13 -11.14 -13.05 -0.55
N SER A 14 -11.43 -13.65 0.61
CA SER A 14 -11.69 -12.89 1.85
C SER A 14 -10.54 -11.97 2.28
N PHE A 15 -9.29 -12.34 1.95
CA PHE A 15 -8.14 -11.49 2.23
C PHE A 15 -8.06 -10.34 1.22
N LYS A 16 -8.22 -10.65 -0.06
CA LYS A 16 -8.20 -9.64 -1.14
C LYS A 16 -9.29 -8.60 -0.94
N GLU A 17 -10.51 -9.03 -0.63
CA GLU A 17 -11.65 -8.14 -0.38
C GLU A 17 -11.38 -7.18 0.78
N GLU A 18 -10.90 -7.70 1.92
CA GLU A 18 -10.57 -6.88 3.09
C GLU A 18 -9.38 -5.95 2.83
N PHE A 19 -8.35 -6.44 2.15
CA PHE A 19 -7.18 -5.64 1.78
C PHE A 19 -7.58 -4.51 0.84
N ASP A 20 -8.32 -4.80 -0.22
CA ASP A 20 -8.77 -3.82 -1.19
C ASP A 20 -9.74 -2.80 -0.58
N GLN A 21 -10.60 -3.24 0.35
CA GLN A 21 -11.45 -2.32 1.11
C GLN A 21 -10.61 -1.34 1.93
N LEU A 22 -9.64 -1.81 2.71
CA LEU A 22 -8.77 -0.93 3.49
C LEU A 22 -7.91 -0.02 2.61
N LEU A 23 -7.44 -0.52 1.47
CA LEU A 23 -6.73 0.30 0.49
C LEU A 23 -7.60 1.46 -0.02
N ARG A 24 -8.88 1.22 -0.30
CA ARG A 24 -9.81 2.28 -0.77
C ARG A 24 -10.23 3.21 0.37
N ASP A 25 -10.80 2.64 1.42
CA ASP A 25 -11.58 3.38 2.42
C ASP A 25 -10.68 4.01 3.51
N TYR A 26 -9.53 3.39 3.80
CA TYR A 26 -8.60 3.86 4.84
C TYR A 26 -7.33 4.49 4.26
N VAL A 27 -6.68 3.84 3.30
CA VAL A 27 -5.45 4.38 2.69
C VAL A 27 -5.74 5.52 1.72
N GLY A 28 -6.91 5.53 1.08
CA GLY A 28 -7.32 6.55 0.11
C GLY A 28 -6.90 6.25 -1.33
N ARG A 29 -6.77 4.97 -1.69
CA ARG A 29 -6.44 4.55 -3.06
C ARG A 29 -7.67 4.60 -3.99
N PRO A 30 -7.47 4.80 -5.31
CA PRO A 30 -6.20 4.98 -5.99
C PRO A 30 -5.61 6.38 -5.80
N SER A 31 -4.28 6.46 -5.61
CA SER A 31 -3.57 7.74 -5.66
C SER A 31 -3.57 8.32 -7.08
N PRO A 32 -3.70 9.65 -7.26
CA PRO A 32 -3.75 10.25 -8.59
C PRO A 32 -2.40 10.22 -9.29
N LEU A 33 -2.44 10.27 -10.63
CA LEU A 33 -1.27 10.52 -11.48
C LEU A 33 -1.31 11.99 -11.93
N TYR A 34 -0.38 12.80 -11.42
CA TYR A 34 -0.39 14.25 -11.62
C TYR A 34 0.61 14.67 -12.69
N LEU A 35 0.14 15.34 -13.76
CA LEU A 35 1.02 15.94 -14.77
C LEU A 35 1.68 17.22 -14.20
N ALA A 36 2.98 17.15 -13.92
CA ALA A 36 3.74 18.28 -13.39
C ALA A 36 4.14 19.23 -14.52
N LYS A 37 3.23 20.13 -14.91
CA LYS A 37 3.38 21.05 -16.07
C LYS A 37 4.69 21.85 -16.03
N ARG A 38 5.01 22.48 -14.89
CA ARG A 38 6.23 23.30 -14.74
C ARG A 38 7.52 22.49 -14.87
N LEU A 39 7.55 21.27 -14.35
CA LEU A 39 8.70 20.37 -14.54
C LEU A 39 8.77 19.90 -15.99
N SER A 40 7.62 19.60 -16.58
CA SER A 40 7.53 19.14 -17.97
C SER A 40 8.06 20.19 -18.95
N GLU A 41 7.67 21.45 -18.76
CA GLU A 41 8.19 22.61 -19.53
C GLU A 41 9.70 22.78 -19.33
N LYS A 42 10.18 22.69 -18.09
CA LYS A 42 11.61 22.84 -17.77
C LYS A 42 12.49 21.79 -18.46
N TYR A 43 12.02 20.56 -18.60
CA TYR A 43 12.81 19.44 -19.12
C TYR A 43 12.41 18.98 -20.53
N GLY A 44 11.44 19.66 -21.18
CA GLY A 44 11.03 19.37 -22.55
C GLY A 44 10.35 18.00 -22.74
N CYS A 45 9.83 17.39 -21.67
CA CYS A 45 9.19 16.07 -21.70
C CYS A 45 7.97 16.01 -20.78
N LYS A 46 7.08 15.03 -20.93
CA LYS A 46 5.92 14.87 -20.02
C LYS A 46 6.35 14.19 -18.72
N ILE A 47 6.32 14.93 -17.61
CA ILE A 47 6.63 14.41 -16.27
C ILE A 47 5.34 14.21 -15.49
N TYR A 48 5.06 12.96 -15.12
CA TYR A 48 3.95 12.59 -14.24
C TYR A 48 4.46 12.17 -12.87
N LEU A 49 3.76 12.61 -11.82
CA LEU A 49 4.02 12.23 -10.43
C LEU A 49 2.93 11.26 -9.98
N LYS A 50 3.32 10.04 -9.61
CA LYS A 50 2.41 9.09 -8.93
C LYS A 50 2.31 9.48 -7.46
N ARG A 51 1.16 10.00 -7.05
CA ARG A 51 0.99 10.73 -5.78
C ARG A 51 0.80 9.84 -4.54
N GLU A 52 1.72 8.91 -4.30
CA GLU A 52 1.69 8.08 -3.08
C GLU A 52 1.92 8.89 -1.78
N ASP A 53 2.38 10.14 -1.91
CA ASP A 53 2.42 11.11 -0.82
C ASP A 53 1.03 11.47 -0.28
N LEU A 54 -0.03 11.23 -1.05
CA LEU A 54 -1.41 11.45 -0.64
C LEU A 54 -2.06 10.25 0.05
N ASN A 55 -1.36 9.12 0.16
CA ASN A 55 -1.86 8.00 0.93
C ASN A 55 -1.97 8.40 2.41
N HIS A 56 -2.86 7.77 3.17
CA HIS A 56 -2.87 7.89 4.62
C HIS A 56 -1.46 7.60 5.19
N THR A 57 -1.05 8.38 6.19
CA THR A 57 0.34 8.46 6.72
C THR A 57 1.40 9.06 5.78
N GLY A 58 1.04 9.57 4.60
CA GLY A 58 1.89 10.42 3.76
C GLY A 58 2.94 9.70 2.91
N ALA A 59 2.89 8.37 2.79
CA ALA A 59 3.86 7.61 2.01
C ALA A 59 3.32 6.27 1.52
N HIS A 60 4.02 5.67 0.55
CA HIS A 60 3.68 4.34 0.00
C HIS A 60 3.83 3.19 1.02
N LYS A 61 4.55 3.39 2.14
CA LYS A 61 4.83 2.35 3.15
C LYS A 61 3.55 1.77 3.77
N ILE A 62 2.50 2.58 3.91
CA ILE A 62 1.20 2.17 4.46
C ILE A 62 0.57 0.98 3.70
N ASN A 63 0.78 0.90 2.38
CA ASN A 63 0.23 -0.17 1.54
C ASN A 63 0.75 -1.54 2.02
N ASN A 64 2.05 -1.64 2.28
CA ASN A 64 2.67 -2.87 2.77
C ASN A 64 2.29 -3.14 4.23
N THR A 65 2.25 -2.10 5.07
CA THR A 65 1.87 -2.23 6.48
C THR A 65 0.48 -2.87 6.62
N ILE A 66 -0.52 -2.41 5.87
CA ILE A 66 -1.87 -3.01 5.91
C ILE A 66 -1.82 -4.50 5.58
N GLY A 67 -1.15 -4.90 4.49
CA GLY A 67 -1.05 -6.31 4.10
C GLY A 67 -0.37 -7.18 5.17
N GLN A 68 0.74 -6.69 5.73
CA GLN A 68 1.48 -7.39 6.80
C GLN A 68 0.65 -7.52 8.09
N ILE A 69 -0.10 -6.48 8.48
CA ILE A 69 -0.93 -6.53 9.68
C ILE A 69 -2.12 -7.49 9.51
N LEU A 70 -2.76 -7.51 8.34
CA LEU A 70 -3.82 -8.47 8.04
C LEU A 70 -3.29 -9.92 8.09
N LEU A 71 -2.11 -10.16 7.50
CA LEU A 71 -1.47 -11.47 7.53
C LEU A 71 -1.12 -11.88 8.97
N ALA A 72 -0.48 -11.00 9.74
CA ALA A 72 -0.12 -11.27 11.13
C ALA A 72 -1.36 -11.60 11.98
N ARG A 73 -2.46 -10.87 11.78
CA ARG A 73 -3.74 -11.12 12.45
C ARG A 73 -4.31 -12.49 12.09
N ARG A 74 -4.29 -12.88 10.80
CA ARG A 74 -4.74 -14.22 10.34
C ARG A 74 -3.84 -15.35 10.87
N MET A 75 -2.57 -15.06 11.11
CA MET A 75 -1.63 -15.98 11.76
C MET A 75 -1.75 -16.01 13.30
N GLY A 76 -2.74 -15.31 13.88
CA GLY A 76 -2.96 -15.24 15.33
C GLY A 76 -1.85 -14.51 16.09
N LYS A 77 -1.07 -13.65 15.42
CA LYS A 77 0.00 -12.87 16.06
C LYS A 77 -0.58 -11.65 16.75
N THR A 78 -0.21 -11.46 18.01
CA THR A 78 -0.65 -10.34 18.86
C THR A 78 0.42 -9.27 19.06
N ARG A 79 1.64 -9.50 18.58
CA ARG A 79 2.78 -8.61 18.70
C ARG A 79 3.44 -8.38 17.34
N ILE A 80 3.65 -7.11 17.02
CA ILE A 80 4.34 -6.66 15.81
C ILE A 80 5.64 -5.99 16.23
N ILE A 81 6.72 -6.29 15.52
CA ILE A 81 8.02 -5.62 15.67
C ILE A 81 8.33 -5.03 14.31
N ALA A 82 8.72 -3.76 14.29
CA ALA A 82 9.14 -3.08 13.07
C ALA A 82 10.36 -2.23 13.38
N GLU A 83 11.28 -2.17 12.43
CA GLU A 83 12.30 -1.12 12.37
C GLU A 83 11.76 -0.02 11.46
N THR A 84 11.76 1.22 11.95
CA THR A 84 11.30 2.37 11.18
C THR A 84 12.49 3.06 10.50
N GLY A 85 12.37 3.33 9.21
CA GLY A 85 13.23 4.22 8.43
C GLY A 85 12.42 5.06 7.44
#